data_AF-S8DIB8-F1
#
_entry.id   AF-S8DIB8-F1
#
_cell.length_a   1.000
_cell.length_b   1.000
_cell.length_c   1.000
_cell.angle_alpha   90.00
_cell.angle_beta   90.00
_cell.angle_gamma   90.00
#
_symmetry.space_group_name_H-M   'P 1'
#
loop_
_entity.id
_entity.type
_entity.pdbx_description
1 polymer ?
#
loop_
_entity_poly.entity_id
_entity_poly.type
_entity_poly.pdbx_seq_one_letter_code
_entity_poly.pdbx_strand_id
1 'polypeptide(L)'
;MLPLPDLGALYWYDTHEKLVALVARFVHHIYGQNTGEDPEYVPHSFLLLVSGALRASGSFNCDSESIVAFGTMFLLQRLRYENPKACVPYFASAEDYFVAGMAIAQKYILDISMNNGQLVDATDGQYTITHLRTLERTMLGWLEYNVSMDIKQLEVFVRVTRWFYGDAPLYIMKTGSVVVPVEEGCWPYFGEQLLVPSIPALPEYNAPRCICTSCAEQYSGFLAALALYFPPPTYVPSVVLLSYNPDAYNDLQSLGRTSVITVRDEVVWEDFPVVGYAVKPDRFLSRKNNWNDVGHSKLRRPANELIERIDGVWHYLGTFKPISSEGFPPEVFRNLPERVRQRVVQLAGHKTHRDKLWSMLEDGNLPLTKITLQRADMNKQVWECLASGAGASDDGAQGNGSKEPTEDD
;
A
#
# COMPACT_ATOMS: atom_id res chain seq x y z
N MET A 1 -14.66 -14.78 26.20
CA MET A 1 -14.51 -13.35 25.84
C MET A 1 -13.09 -12.96 26.16
N LEU A 2 -12.27 -12.76 25.13
CA LEU A 2 -10.90 -12.27 25.29
C LEU A 2 -10.96 -10.74 25.35
N PRO A 3 -10.15 -10.07 26.20
CA PRO A 3 -10.04 -8.62 26.18
C PRO A 3 -9.44 -8.22 24.84
N LEU A 4 -10.13 -7.35 24.10
CA LEU A 4 -9.59 -6.73 22.89
C LEU A 4 -8.31 -5.98 23.28
N PRO A 5 -7.17 -6.20 22.58
CA PRO A 5 -5.96 -5.42 22.80
C PRO A 5 -6.23 -3.93 22.50
N ASP A 6 -5.32 -3.06 22.93
CA ASP A 6 -5.39 -1.61 22.77
C ASP A 6 -5.39 -1.21 21.27
N LEU A 7 -6.55 -1.34 20.63
CA LEU A 7 -6.79 -1.16 19.20
C LEU A 7 -6.92 0.32 18.82
N GLY A 8 -7.01 1.24 19.79
CA GLY A 8 -7.30 2.67 19.55
C GLY A 8 -6.31 3.35 18.60
N ALA A 9 -5.02 2.96 18.64
CA ALA A 9 -3.99 3.58 17.80
C ALA A 9 -4.07 3.20 16.31
N LEU A 10 -4.60 2.02 15.97
CA LEU A 10 -4.65 1.54 14.58
C LEU A 10 -5.90 2.06 13.84
N TYR A 11 -7.02 2.22 14.54
CA TYR A 11 -8.27 2.69 13.95
C TYR A 11 -8.41 4.21 13.94
N TRP A 12 -7.49 4.97 14.55
CA TRP A 12 -7.57 6.43 14.54
C TRP A 12 -7.52 6.99 13.11
N TYR A 13 -8.56 7.70 12.70
CA TYR A 13 -8.58 8.47 11.45
C TYR A 13 -8.48 9.95 11.79
N ASP A 14 -7.60 10.71 11.12
CA ASP A 14 -7.21 12.07 11.53
C ASP A 14 -8.38 13.04 11.77
N THR A 15 -9.50 12.82 11.06
CA THR A 15 -10.73 13.60 11.17
C THR A 15 -11.95 12.75 10.80
N HIS A 16 -13.10 13.06 11.41
CA HIS A 16 -14.40 12.48 11.06
C HIS A 16 -14.72 12.64 9.57
N GLU A 17 -14.43 13.82 9.02
CA GLU A 17 -14.69 14.17 7.62
C GLU A 17 -13.93 13.26 6.65
N LYS A 18 -12.66 12.94 6.93
CA LYS A 18 -11.87 12.01 6.12
C LYS A 18 -12.41 10.59 6.17
N LEU A 19 -12.84 10.13 7.36
CA LEU A 19 -13.44 8.80 7.51
C LEU A 19 -14.75 8.69 6.73
N VAL A 20 -15.62 9.69 6.85
CA VAL A 20 -16.87 9.79 6.08
C VAL A 20 -16.59 9.74 4.57
N ALA A 21 -15.62 10.53 4.10
CA ALA A 21 -15.26 10.55 2.68
C ALA A 21 -14.67 9.21 2.19
N LEU A 22 -13.88 8.52 3.02
CA LEU A 22 -13.36 7.18 2.69
C LEU A 22 -14.49 6.16 2.59
N VAL A 23 -15.36 6.08 3.60
CA VAL A 23 -16.48 5.13 3.63
C VAL A 23 -17.39 5.38 2.43
N ALA A 24 -17.71 6.64 2.17
CA ALA A 24 -18.63 6.97 1.11
C ALA A 24 -18.06 6.65 -0.28
N ARG A 25 -16.75 6.85 -0.49
CA ARG A 25 -16.06 6.42 -1.72
C ARG A 25 -16.05 4.91 -1.87
N PHE A 26 -15.72 4.18 -0.81
CA PHE A 26 -15.68 2.72 -0.80
C PHE A 26 -17.04 2.12 -1.18
N VAL A 27 -18.12 2.54 -0.50
CA VAL A 27 -19.45 1.98 -0.73
C VAL A 27 -19.95 2.34 -2.13
N HIS A 28 -19.80 3.58 -2.60
CA HIS A 28 -20.20 3.93 -3.97
C HIS A 28 -19.36 3.27 -5.05
N HIS A 29 -18.10 2.95 -4.77
CA HIS A 29 -17.28 2.22 -5.72
C HIS A 29 -17.81 0.79 -5.93
N ILE A 30 -18.24 0.11 -4.86
CA ILE A 30 -18.69 -1.29 -4.93
C ILE A 30 -20.17 -1.40 -5.33
N TYR A 31 -21.02 -0.51 -4.81
CA TYR A 31 -22.49 -0.61 -4.88
C TYR A 31 -23.17 0.57 -5.55
N GLY A 32 -22.44 1.62 -5.91
CA GLY A 32 -23.01 2.74 -6.65
C GLY A 32 -23.43 2.30 -8.05
N GLN A 33 -24.69 2.54 -8.41
CA GLN A 33 -25.17 2.26 -9.76
C GLN A 33 -24.42 3.15 -10.78
N ASN A 34 -24.05 2.58 -11.93
CA ASN A 34 -23.70 3.36 -13.13
C ASN A 34 -25.00 3.94 -13.70
N THR A 35 -25.54 4.99 -13.08
CA THR A 35 -26.83 5.58 -13.47
C THR A 35 -26.82 6.27 -14.85
N GLY A 36 -25.79 6.10 -15.68
CA GLY A 36 -25.69 6.72 -17.01
C GLY A 36 -25.45 8.23 -16.99
N GLU A 37 -25.65 8.88 -15.84
CA GLU A 37 -25.25 10.25 -15.55
C GLU A 37 -23.93 10.23 -14.77
N ASP A 38 -22.99 11.04 -15.23
CA ASP A 38 -21.57 11.07 -14.91
C ASP A 38 -21.31 11.13 -13.39
N PRO A 39 -20.92 10.03 -12.70
CA PRO A 39 -20.82 10.04 -11.26
C PRO A 39 -19.37 10.31 -10.87
N GLU A 40 -18.84 11.47 -11.26
CA GLU A 40 -17.50 11.91 -10.87
C GLU A 40 -17.40 12.08 -9.33
N TYR A 41 -18.55 12.28 -8.66
CA TYR A 41 -18.64 12.58 -7.24
C TYR A 41 -19.64 11.68 -6.49
N VAL A 42 -19.34 11.48 -5.20
CA VAL A 42 -20.27 10.88 -4.24
C VAL A 42 -21.41 11.88 -3.94
N PRO A 43 -22.69 11.48 -3.97
CA PRO A 43 -23.80 12.35 -3.61
C PRO A 43 -23.63 12.96 -2.21
N HIS A 44 -23.87 14.27 -2.09
CA HIS A 44 -23.75 14.96 -0.79
C HIS A 44 -24.72 14.40 0.25
N SER A 45 -25.93 13.99 -0.16
CA SER A 45 -26.91 13.32 0.70
C SER A 45 -26.35 12.05 1.34
N PHE A 46 -25.53 11.28 0.61
CA PHE A 46 -24.90 10.09 1.16
C PHE A 46 -23.78 10.41 2.14
N LEU A 47 -22.98 11.45 1.89
CA LEU A 47 -21.99 11.93 2.86
C LEU A 47 -22.64 12.33 4.19
N LEU A 48 -23.80 12.98 4.14
CA LEU A 48 -24.57 13.34 5.34
C LEU A 48 -25.10 12.10 6.05
N LEU A 49 -25.62 11.11 5.31
CA LEU A 49 -26.07 9.83 5.88
C LEU A 49 -24.93 9.09 6.60
N VAL A 50 -23.78 8.95 5.94
CA VAL A 50 -22.59 8.30 6.52
C VAL A 50 -22.13 9.05 7.77
N SER A 51 -22.04 10.39 7.69
CA SER A 51 -21.66 11.22 8.83
C SER A 51 -22.62 11.07 10.02
N GLY A 52 -23.93 11.08 9.78
CA GLY A 52 -24.94 10.93 10.83
C GLY A 52 -24.87 9.57 11.51
N ALA A 53 -24.81 8.49 10.73
CA ALA A 53 -24.73 7.12 11.24
C ALA A 53 -23.45 6.87 12.05
N LEU A 54 -22.29 7.36 11.57
CA LEU A 54 -21.02 7.20 12.29
C LEU A 54 -21.00 7.97 13.61
N ARG A 55 -21.42 9.25 13.64
CA ARG A 55 -21.49 10.03 14.88
C ARG A 55 -22.39 9.39 15.93
N ALA A 56 -23.51 8.84 15.48
CA ALA A 56 -24.43 8.15 16.38
C ALA A 56 -23.79 6.90 16.99
N SER A 57 -22.97 6.17 16.23
CA SER A 57 -22.20 5.03 16.76
C SER A 57 -21.08 5.46 17.73
N GLY A 58 -20.37 6.54 17.40
CA GLY A 58 -19.29 7.11 18.22
C GLY A 58 -19.72 7.72 19.54
N SER A 59 -20.99 8.12 19.62
CA SER A 59 -21.57 8.72 20.84
C SER A 59 -21.54 7.79 22.05
N PHE A 60 -21.34 6.48 21.86
CA PHE A 60 -21.22 5.50 22.94
C PHE A 60 -19.76 5.24 23.36
N ASN A 61 -18.79 5.50 22.48
CA ASN A 61 -17.34 5.35 22.73
C ASN A 61 -16.54 6.17 21.70
N CYS A 62 -15.70 7.10 22.16
CA CYS A 62 -14.95 8.04 21.28
C CYS A 62 -14.07 7.36 20.21
N ASP A 63 -13.65 6.11 20.42
CA ASP A 63 -12.81 5.36 19.47
C ASP A 63 -13.61 4.38 18.58
N SER A 64 -14.93 4.31 18.77
CA SER A 64 -15.77 3.28 18.12
C SER A 64 -16.20 3.60 16.69
N GLU A 65 -16.20 4.88 16.28
CA GLU A 65 -16.65 5.28 14.93
C GLU A 65 -15.83 4.60 13.84
N SER A 66 -14.51 4.57 14.03
CA SER A 66 -13.60 4.05 13.02
C SER A 66 -13.67 2.54 12.91
N ILE A 67 -13.70 1.80 14.02
CA ILE A 67 -13.77 0.33 13.96
C ILE A 67 -15.11 -0.15 13.39
N VAL A 68 -16.22 0.52 13.70
CA VAL A 68 -17.53 0.19 13.12
C VAL A 68 -17.59 0.56 11.64
N ALA A 69 -16.99 1.67 11.23
CA ALA A 69 -16.86 2.03 9.81
C ALA A 69 -16.10 0.96 9.03
N PHE A 70 -14.94 0.51 9.52
CA PHE A 70 -14.17 -0.54 8.86
C PHE A 70 -14.86 -1.90 8.89
N GLY A 71 -15.50 -2.26 10.00
CA GLY A 71 -16.32 -3.47 10.07
C GLY A 71 -17.48 -3.46 9.06
N THR A 72 -18.13 -2.31 8.89
CA THR A 72 -19.18 -2.12 7.89
C THR A 72 -18.64 -2.37 6.48
N MET A 73 -17.55 -1.71 6.11
CA MET A 73 -16.91 -1.89 4.80
C MET A 73 -16.43 -3.32 4.56
N PHE A 74 -15.95 -4.00 5.61
CA PHE A 74 -15.49 -5.39 5.54
C PHE A 74 -16.65 -6.35 5.24
N LEU A 75 -17.79 -6.21 5.93
CA LEU A 75 -18.99 -7.03 5.67
C LEU A 75 -19.53 -6.81 4.26
N LEU A 76 -19.48 -5.57 3.79
CA LEU A 76 -19.87 -5.20 2.42
C LEU A 76 -18.93 -5.85 1.39
N GLN A 77 -17.62 -5.77 1.56
CA GLN A 77 -16.67 -6.48 0.68
C GLN A 77 -16.94 -7.99 0.66
N ARG A 78 -17.18 -8.59 1.83
CA ARG A 78 -17.51 -10.01 1.96
C ARG A 78 -18.79 -10.35 1.19
N LEU A 79 -19.86 -9.60 1.41
CA LEU A 79 -21.15 -9.81 0.75
C LEU A 79 -21.00 -9.78 -0.78
N ARG A 80 -20.27 -8.79 -1.31
CA ARG A 80 -20.04 -8.66 -2.75
C ARG A 80 -19.35 -9.89 -3.33
N TYR A 81 -18.41 -10.48 -2.57
CA TYR A 81 -17.62 -11.62 -3.01
C TYR A 81 -18.35 -12.95 -2.86
N GLU A 82 -18.86 -13.24 -1.66
CA GLU A 82 -19.52 -14.51 -1.33
C GLU A 82 -20.88 -14.63 -2.02
N ASN A 83 -21.56 -13.50 -2.25
CA ASN A 83 -22.87 -13.47 -2.89
C ASN A 83 -23.00 -12.35 -3.93
N PRO A 84 -22.37 -12.47 -5.11
CA PRO A 84 -22.48 -11.45 -6.15
C PRO A 84 -23.93 -11.22 -6.63
N LYS A 85 -24.78 -12.25 -6.51
CA LYS A 85 -26.21 -12.18 -6.87
C LYS A 85 -27.03 -11.36 -5.87
N ALA A 86 -26.59 -11.23 -4.63
CA ALA A 86 -27.19 -10.32 -3.64
C ALA A 86 -27.03 -8.83 -4.02
N CYS A 87 -26.18 -8.53 -4.99
CA CYS A 87 -25.92 -7.15 -5.44
C CYS A 87 -26.96 -6.61 -6.43
N VAL A 88 -27.93 -7.42 -6.86
CA VAL A 88 -28.99 -7.05 -7.81
C VAL A 88 -30.23 -7.93 -7.54
N PRO A 89 -31.47 -7.44 -7.30
CA PRO A 89 -31.97 -6.06 -7.24
C PRO A 89 -32.65 -5.70 -5.89
N TYR A 90 -32.37 -6.42 -4.80
CA TYR A 90 -33.17 -6.30 -3.56
C TYR A 90 -32.88 -5.02 -2.77
N PHE A 91 -31.67 -4.49 -2.87
CA PHE A 91 -31.32 -3.15 -2.38
C PHE A 91 -31.31 -2.19 -3.56
N ALA A 92 -31.96 -1.05 -3.38
CA ALA A 92 -32.18 -0.09 -4.46
C ALA A 92 -30.95 0.81 -4.67
N SER A 93 -30.14 0.98 -3.62
CA SER A 93 -29.13 2.04 -3.55
C SER A 93 -27.91 1.63 -2.73
N ALA A 94 -26.81 2.37 -2.89
CA ALA A 94 -25.57 2.17 -2.12
C ALA A 94 -25.80 2.50 -0.62
N GLU A 95 -26.70 3.44 -0.37
CA GLU A 95 -27.22 3.85 0.92
C GLU A 95 -27.82 2.67 1.68
N ASP A 96 -28.64 1.84 1.00
CA ASP A 96 -29.27 0.66 1.61
C ASP A 96 -28.23 -0.37 2.07
N TYR A 97 -27.19 -0.61 1.25
CA TYR A 97 -26.07 -1.47 1.63
C TYR A 97 -25.34 -0.89 2.85
N PHE A 98 -25.01 0.40 2.82
CA PHE A 98 -24.31 1.05 3.93
C PHE A 98 -25.08 0.94 5.25
N VAL A 99 -26.35 1.33 5.28
CA VAL A 99 -27.13 1.36 6.52
C VAL A 99 -27.36 -0.05 7.07
N ALA A 100 -27.60 -1.03 6.20
CA ALA A 100 -27.72 -2.43 6.62
C ALA A 100 -26.39 -2.98 7.19
N GLY A 101 -25.27 -2.73 6.51
CA GLY A 101 -23.96 -3.14 6.97
C GLY A 101 -23.60 -2.48 8.31
N MET A 102 -23.90 -1.20 8.47
CA MET A 102 -23.70 -0.44 9.70
C MET A 102 -24.53 -1.00 10.86
N ALA A 103 -25.80 -1.35 10.60
CA ALA A 103 -26.68 -1.95 11.60
C ALA A 103 -26.13 -3.28 12.14
N ILE A 104 -25.52 -4.10 11.27
CA ILE A 104 -24.93 -5.39 11.63
C ILE A 104 -23.59 -5.18 12.35
N ALA A 105 -22.68 -4.41 11.75
CA ALA A 105 -21.32 -4.21 12.25
C ALA A 105 -21.33 -3.63 13.67
N GLN A 106 -22.15 -2.62 13.94
CA GLN A 106 -22.20 -2.03 15.29
C GLN A 106 -22.67 -3.02 16.36
N LYS A 107 -23.63 -3.90 16.04
CA LYS A 107 -24.17 -4.89 16.98
C LYS A 107 -23.21 -6.04 17.22
N TYR A 108 -22.36 -6.32 16.23
CA TYR A 108 -21.36 -7.36 16.32
C TYR A 108 -20.10 -6.88 17.08
N ILE A 109 -19.66 -5.65 16.82
CA ILE A 109 -18.38 -5.13 17.32
C ILE A 109 -18.52 -4.50 18.71
N LEU A 110 -19.61 -3.78 18.96
CA LEU A 110 -19.79 -3.02 20.20
C LEU A 110 -20.60 -3.81 21.23
N ASP A 111 -20.12 -3.85 22.47
CA ASP A 111 -20.87 -4.41 23.61
C ASP A 111 -22.17 -3.63 23.85
N ILE A 112 -22.12 -2.31 23.65
CA ILE A 112 -23.28 -1.41 23.69
C ILE A 112 -23.41 -0.79 22.30
N SER A 113 -24.46 -1.18 21.59
CA SER A 113 -24.73 -0.73 20.22
C SER A 113 -26.06 -0.01 20.13
N MET A 114 -26.23 0.78 19.06
CA MET A 114 -27.52 1.42 18.81
C MET A 114 -28.57 0.38 18.45
N ASN A 115 -29.77 0.58 18.96
CA ASN A 115 -30.93 -0.11 18.41
C ASN A 115 -31.31 0.47 17.04
N ASN A 116 -32.12 -0.25 16.26
CA ASN A 116 -32.52 0.19 14.92
C ASN A 116 -33.33 1.49 14.92
N GLY A 117 -34.00 1.85 16.02
CA GLY A 117 -34.68 3.15 16.14
C GLY A 117 -33.69 4.30 16.19
N GLN A 118 -32.67 4.18 17.04
CA GLN A 118 -31.59 5.18 17.15
C GLN A 118 -30.81 5.34 15.84
N LEU A 119 -30.54 4.24 15.12
CA LEU A 119 -29.90 4.32 13.82
C LEU A 119 -30.82 5.01 12.78
N VAL A 120 -32.12 4.73 12.80
CA VAL A 120 -33.10 5.44 11.95
C VAL A 120 -33.12 6.94 12.24
N ASP A 121 -33.12 7.33 13.51
CA ASP A 121 -33.07 8.74 13.90
C ASP A 121 -31.79 9.41 13.36
N ALA A 122 -30.66 8.69 13.37
CA ALA A 122 -29.39 9.15 12.80
C ALA A 122 -29.37 9.25 11.27
N THR A 123 -30.34 8.63 10.58
CA THR A 123 -30.52 8.75 9.12
C THR A 123 -31.38 9.96 8.71
N ASP A 124 -31.76 10.83 9.66
CA ASP A 124 -32.61 12.01 9.43
C ASP A 124 -33.95 11.66 8.74
N GLY A 125 -34.54 10.53 9.16
CA GLY A 125 -35.84 10.06 8.66
C GLY A 125 -35.82 9.46 7.25
N GLN A 126 -34.65 9.24 6.63
CA GLN A 126 -34.55 8.59 5.32
C GLN A 126 -35.06 7.13 5.35
N TYR A 127 -34.95 6.48 6.51
CA TYR A 127 -35.37 5.09 6.69
C TYR A 127 -36.50 4.97 7.71
N THR A 128 -37.40 4.01 7.49
CA THR A 128 -38.32 3.55 8.54
C THR A 128 -37.71 2.38 9.31
N ILE A 129 -38.08 2.20 10.58
CA ILE A 129 -37.61 1.06 11.40
C ILE A 129 -37.94 -0.28 10.72
N THR A 130 -39.12 -0.39 10.12
CA THR A 130 -39.54 -1.60 9.38
C THR A 130 -38.65 -1.85 8.18
N HIS A 131 -38.35 -0.80 7.40
CA HIS A 131 -37.46 -0.93 6.24
C HIS A 131 -36.05 -1.33 6.66
N LEU A 132 -35.46 -0.66 7.66
CA LEU A 132 -34.14 -0.99 8.17
C LEU A 132 -34.04 -2.44 8.66
N ARG A 133 -35.03 -2.93 9.40
CA ARG A 133 -35.08 -4.33 9.87
C ARG A 133 -35.13 -5.31 8.70
N THR A 134 -35.85 -4.98 7.64
CA THR A 134 -35.88 -5.81 6.43
C THR A 134 -34.51 -5.83 5.76
N LEU A 135 -33.86 -4.68 5.59
CA LEU A 135 -32.52 -4.60 5.00
C LEU A 135 -31.49 -5.41 5.80
N GLU A 136 -31.48 -5.23 7.13
CA GLU A 136 -30.60 -5.96 8.04
C GLU A 136 -30.78 -7.48 7.95
N ARG A 137 -32.02 -7.97 8.03
CA ARG A 137 -32.32 -9.41 7.97
C ARG A 137 -31.96 -10.01 6.62
N THR A 138 -32.22 -9.28 5.54
CA THR A 138 -31.86 -9.71 4.18
C THR A 138 -30.35 -9.84 4.03
N MET A 139 -29.59 -8.83 4.47
CA MET A 139 -28.12 -8.87 4.41
C MET A 139 -27.53 -10.00 5.26
N LEU A 140 -28.03 -10.20 6.49
CA LEU A 140 -27.62 -11.33 7.34
C LEU A 140 -27.91 -12.68 6.68
N GLY A 141 -29.07 -12.82 6.03
CA GLY A 141 -29.42 -14.01 5.27
C GLY A 141 -28.44 -14.27 4.13
N TRP A 142 -28.00 -13.23 3.41
CA TRP A 142 -27.05 -13.37 2.31
C TRP A 142 -25.61 -13.63 2.76
N LEU A 143 -25.22 -13.12 3.93
CA LEU A 143 -23.95 -13.45 4.58
C LEU A 143 -24.00 -14.82 5.27
N GLU A 144 -25.12 -15.53 5.23
CA GLU A 144 -25.34 -16.79 5.98
C GLU A 144 -25.00 -16.65 7.48
N TYR A 145 -25.24 -15.46 8.05
CA TYR A 145 -24.84 -15.08 9.40
C TYR A 145 -23.33 -15.19 9.69
N ASN A 146 -22.47 -15.32 8.67
CA ASN A 146 -21.03 -15.22 8.78
C ASN A 146 -20.59 -13.75 8.90
N VAL A 147 -20.86 -13.17 10.06
CA VAL A 147 -20.45 -11.80 10.42
C VAL A 147 -19.12 -11.77 11.17
N SER A 148 -18.46 -12.93 11.31
CA SER A 148 -17.21 -13.04 12.06
C SER A 148 -16.09 -12.22 11.42
N MET A 149 -15.35 -11.48 12.23
CA MET A 149 -14.22 -10.66 11.77
C MET A 149 -12.97 -11.10 12.52
N ASP A 150 -12.08 -11.79 11.83
CA ASP A 150 -10.76 -12.06 12.39
C ASP A 150 -9.99 -10.73 12.51
N ILE A 151 -9.38 -10.51 13.68
CA ILE A 151 -8.71 -9.24 13.98
C ILE A 151 -7.59 -8.99 12.97
N LYS A 152 -6.79 -10.01 12.63
CA LYS A 152 -5.69 -9.84 11.68
C LYS A 152 -6.19 -9.51 10.28
N GLN A 153 -7.28 -10.16 9.85
CA GLN A 153 -7.93 -9.83 8.57
C GLN A 153 -8.45 -8.39 8.56
N LEU A 154 -9.07 -7.94 9.65
CA LEU A 154 -9.58 -6.58 9.77
C LEU A 154 -8.45 -5.55 9.77
N GLU A 155 -7.34 -5.81 10.45
CA GLU A 155 -6.16 -4.93 10.42
C GLU A 155 -5.58 -4.76 9.02
N VAL A 156 -5.43 -5.87 8.27
CA VAL A 156 -4.98 -5.82 6.87
C VAL A 156 -5.99 -5.04 6.02
N PHE A 157 -7.28 -5.34 6.17
CA PHE A 157 -8.34 -4.65 5.44
C PHE A 157 -8.35 -3.14 5.69
N VAL A 158 -8.16 -2.70 6.94
CA VAL A 158 -8.09 -1.27 7.30
C VAL A 158 -6.96 -0.59 6.54
N ARG A 159 -5.76 -1.19 6.53
CA ARG A 159 -4.59 -0.61 5.84
C ARG A 159 -4.82 -0.53 4.34
N VAL A 160 -5.30 -1.62 3.73
CA VAL A 160 -5.60 -1.69 2.30
C VAL A 160 -6.67 -0.66 1.94
N THR A 161 -7.76 -0.59 2.70
CA THR A 161 -8.86 0.35 2.42
C THR A 161 -8.40 1.80 2.56
N ARG A 162 -7.58 2.13 3.57
CA ARG A 162 -6.98 3.46 3.71
C ARG A 162 -6.08 3.80 2.54
N TRP A 163 -5.26 2.85 2.11
CA TRP A 163 -4.38 3.03 0.96
C TRP A 163 -5.18 3.35 -0.30
N PHE A 164 -6.19 2.54 -0.60
CA PHE A 164 -6.95 2.65 -1.84
C PHE A 164 -7.94 3.81 -1.84
N TYR A 165 -8.63 4.04 -0.73
CA TYR A 165 -9.76 4.96 -0.66
C TYR A 165 -9.48 6.21 0.17
N GLY A 166 -8.27 6.36 0.73
CA GLY A 166 -7.89 7.48 1.60
C GLY A 166 -7.87 8.82 0.89
N ASP A 167 -7.15 8.93 -0.23
CA ASP A 167 -6.96 10.20 -0.95
C ASP A 167 -7.33 10.12 -2.44
N ALA A 168 -7.70 8.94 -2.94
CA ALA A 168 -8.01 8.76 -4.36
C ALA A 168 -9.40 9.35 -4.74
N PRO A 169 -9.51 10.10 -5.85
CA PRO A 169 -10.79 10.53 -6.42
C PRO A 169 -11.65 9.36 -6.93
N LEU A 170 -12.97 9.44 -6.76
CA LEU A 170 -13.92 8.37 -7.10
C LEU A 170 -13.92 8.02 -8.61
N TYR A 171 -13.76 9.00 -9.49
CA TYR A 171 -13.73 8.76 -10.93
C TYR A 171 -12.55 7.88 -11.37
N ILE A 172 -11.37 8.05 -10.75
CA ILE A 172 -10.19 7.19 -11.00
C ILE A 172 -10.49 5.73 -10.61
N MET A 173 -11.27 5.53 -9.55
CA MET A 173 -11.69 4.21 -9.08
C MET A 173 -12.68 3.56 -10.06
N LYS A 174 -13.68 4.31 -10.53
CA LYS A 174 -14.73 3.78 -11.43
C LYS A 174 -14.23 3.50 -12.85
N THR A 175 -13.23 4.23 -13.35
CA THR A 175 -12.62 3.97 -14.66
C THR A 175 -11.69 2.75 -14.67
N GLY A 176 -11.56 2.03 -13.55
CA GLY A 176 -10.63 0.91 -13.41
C GLY A 176 -9.16 1.36 -13.49
N SER A 177 -8.90 2.66 -13.36
CA SER A 177 -7.56 3.25 -13.44
C SER A 177 -6.85 3.25 -12.08
N VAL A 178 -7.49 2.76 -11.03
CA VAL A 178 -6.83 2.46 -9.76
C VAL A 178 -6.08 1.16 -9.90
N VAL A 179 -4.76 1.30 -9.88
CA VAL A 179 -3.84 0.20 -10.00
C VAL A 179 -3.70 -0.46 -8.61
N VAL A 180 -4.24 -1.67 -8.47
CA VAL A 180 -4.12 -2.48 -7.25
C VAL A 180 -2.81 -3.25 -7.29
N PRO A 181 -1.90 -3.14 -6.31
CA PRO A 181 -0.83 -4.13 -6.18
C PRO A 181 -1.51 -5.44 -5.78
N VAL A 182 -1.61 -6.38 -6.71
CA VAL A 182 -1.88 -7.77 -6.37
C VAL A 182 -0.58 -8.32 -5.77
N GLU A 183 -0.36 -8.04 -4.49
CA GLU A 183 0.45 -8.96 -3.71
C GLU A 183 -0.39 -10.23 -3.56
N GLU A 184 0.11 -11.37 -4.04
CA GLU A 184 -0.42 -12.69 -3.69
C GLU A 184 -0.34 -12.82 -2.15
N GLY A 185 -1.35 -12.33 -1.42
CA GLY A 185 -1.33 -12.35 0.04
C GLY A 185 -2.15 -11.29 0.78
N CYS A 186 -2.44 -10.12 0.19
CA CYS A 186 -2.81 -8.94 0.99
C CYS A 186 -4.29 -8.53 1.00
N TRP A 187 -5.18 -9.33 0.45
CA TRP A 187 -6.62 -9.15 0.68
C TRP A 187 -7.07 -10.08 1.79
N PRO A 188 -8.05 -9.70 2.64
CA PRO A 188 -8.56 -10.62 3.66
C PRO A 188 -9.06 -11.88 2.97
N TYR A 189 -8.40 -13.02 3.21
CA TYR A 189 -8.79 -14.28 2.59
C TYR A 189 -10.14 -14.74 3.15
N PHE A 190 -11.14 -14.92 2.29
CA PHE A 190 -12.31 -15.76 2.60
C PHE A 190 -12.10 -17.13 1.94
N GLY A 191 -11.37 -18.02 2.61
CA GLY A 191 -10.97 -19.34 2.07
C GLY A 191 -9.71 -19.30 1.19
N GLU A 192 -9.55 -20.28 0.28
CA GLU A 192 -8.36 -20.50 -0.58
C GLU A 192 -8.18 -19.49 -1.74
N GLN A 193 -8.96 -18.40 -1.81
CA GLN A 193 -8.96 -17.48 -2.97
C GLN A 193 -8.79 -16.00 -2.57
N LEU A 194 -8.02 -15.27 -3.39
CA LEU A 194 -7.67 -13.85 -3.22
C LEU A 194 -8.86 -12.94 -3.61
N LEU A 195 -9.28 -12.03 -2.73
CA LEU A 195 -10.38 -11.10 -2.99
C LEU A 195 -9.92 -9.87 -3.79
N VAL A 196 -10.01 -9.89 -5.12
CA VAL A 196 -9.95 -8.65 -5.91
C VAL A 196 -11.37 -8.25 -6.31
N PRO A 197 -11.81 -6.99 -6.10
CA PRO A 197 -13.08 -6.51 -6.66
C PRO A 197 -13.07 -6.74 -8.17
N SER A 198 -13.99 -7.57 -8.67
CA SER A 198 -14.09 -7.84 -10.10
C SER A 198 -14.59 -6.57 -10.80
N ILE A 199 -13.71 -5.91 -11.55
CA ILE A 199 -14.07 -4.85 -12.49
C ILE A 199 -14.95 -5.51 -13.58
N PRO A 200 -16.17 -5.02 -13.86
CA PRO A 200 -16.95 -5.55 -14.96
C PRO A 200 -16.19 -5.30 -16.27
N ALA A 201 -15.80 -6.38 -16.94
CA ALA A 201 -15.18 -6.32 -18.26
C ALA A 201 -16.18 -5.72 -19.25
N LEU A 202 -15.94 -4.47 -19.69
CA LEU A 202 -16.56 -3.94 -20.89
C LEU A 202 -16.00 -4.71 -22.11
N PRO A 203 -16.81 -5.03 -23.14
CA PRO A 203 -16.41 -5.99 -24.19
C PRO A 203 -15.25 -5.59 -25.12
N GLU A 204 -14.60 -4.43 -24.98
CA GLU A 204 -13.57 -3.98 -25.94
C GLU A 204 -12.34 -3.29 -25.31
N TYR A 205 -12.08 -3.47 -24.00
CA TYR A 205 -10.99 -2.75 -23.34
C TYR A 205 -9.85 -3.66 -22.85
N ASN A 206 -8.63 -3.41 -23.35
CA ASN A 206 -7.40 -4.03 -22.85
C ASN A 206 -7.21 -3.64 -21.37
N ALA A 207 -7.29 -4.62 -20.48
CA ALA A 207 -7.21 -4.43 -19.03
C ALA A 207 -5.90 -3.73 -18.61
N PRO A 208 -5.95 -2.73 -17.72
CA PRO A 208 -4.75 -2.14 -17.14
C PRO A 208 -4.03 -3.14 -16.24
N ARG A 209 -2.70 -3.20 -16.37
CA ARG A 209 -1.80 -4.09 -15.60
C ARG A 209 -1.30 -3.38 -14.34
N CYS A 210 -1.19 -4.15 -13.25
CA CYS A 210 -0.98 -3.74 -11.85
C CYS A 210 0.45 -3.30 -11.51
N ILE A 211 0.62 -2.20 -10.75
CA ILE A 211 1.84 -1.52 -10.26
C ILE A 211 1.51 -0.58 -9.06
N CYS A 212 2.21 -0.73 -7.92
CA CYS A 212 2.98 0.34 -7.23
C CYS A 212 3.44 -0.09 -5.82
N THR A 213 4.65 0.34 -5.44
CA THR A 213 5.57 -0.14 -4.40
C THR A 213 5.92 0.88 -3.33
N SER A 214 4.93 1.51 -2.70
CA SER A 214 5.21 2.46 -1.60
C SER A 214 4.83 1.95 -0.21
N CYS A 215 4.42 0.68 -0.05
CA CYS A 215 3.94 0.13 1.23
C CYS A 215 4.88 -0.88 1.91
N ALA A 216 6.01 -1.27 1.28
CA ALA A 216 6.90 -2.32 1.79
C ALA A 216 7.61 -1.96 3.13
N GLU A 217 7.32 -0.78 3.66
CA GLU A 217 7.88 -0.20 4.88
C GLU A 217 7.47 -0.97 6.15
N GLN A 218 6.22 -1.44 6.31
CA GLN A 218 5.74 -1.79 7.66
C GLN A 218 5.70 -3.27 8.11
N TYR A 219 5.97 -4.31 7.29
CA TYR A 219 5.67 -5.71 7.70
C TYR A 219 6.67 -6.82 7.29
N SER A 220 7.97 -6.59 7.44
CA SER A 220 9.00 -7.64 7.24
C SER A 220 8.80 -8.89 8.12
N GLY A 221 8.16 -8.76 9.29
CA GLY A 221 7.91 -9.88 10.22
C GLY A 221 6.75 -10.81 9.85
N PHE A 222 5.80 -10.38 9.00
CA PHE A 222 4.61 -11.17 8.66
C PHE A 222 4.86 -12.12 7.47
N LEU A 223 5.71 -11.71 6.53
CA LEU A 223 6.06 -12.50 5.34
C LEU A 223 6.88 -13.77 5.66
N ALA A 224 7.67 -13.75 6.74
CA ALA A 224 8.45 -14.91 7.18
C ALA A 224 7.60 -16.09 7.66
N ALA A 225 6.37 -15.85 8.12
CA ALA A 225 5.48 -16.91 8.63
C ALA A 225 4.73 -17.67 7.52
N LEU A 226 4.54 -17.06 6.34
CA LEU A 226 3.84 -17.66 5.20
C LEU A 226 4.74 -18.54 4.32
N ALA A 227 6.05 -18.26 4.30
CA ALA A 227 7.03 -18.99 3.49
C ALA A 227 7.28 -20.45 3.94
N LEU A 228 6.81 -20.84 5.13
CA LEU A 228 7.04 -22.18 5.70
C LEU A 228 6.00 -23.23 5.26
N TYR A 229 4.94 -22.86 4.53
CA TYR A 229 3.80 -23.77 4.31
C TYR A 229 3.57 -24.28 2.87
N PHE A 230 4.22 -23.74 1.82
CA PHE A 230 3.91 -24.18 0.43
C PHE A 230 5.12 -24.15 -0.53
N PRO A 231 5.28 -25.17 -1.41
CA PRO A 231 6.23 -25.13 -2.53
C PRO A 231 5.64 -24.37 -3.74
N PRO A 232 6.45 -23.69 -4.59
CA PRO A 232 5.93 -22.80 -5.62
C PRO A 232 5.46 -23.54 -6.87
N PRO A 233 4.35 -23.12 -7.52
CA PRO A 233 4.01 -23.54 -8.87
C PRO A 233 4.91 -22.87 -9.92
N THR A 234 5.09 -23.56 -11.05
CA THR A 234 5.91 -23.15 -12.20
C THR A 234 5.23 -22.04 -13.01
N TYR A 235 5.36 -20.80 -12.57
CA TYR A 235 5.09 -19.61 -13.39
C TYR A 235 5.99 -18.45 -12.94
N VAL A 236 6.58 -17.71 -13.88
CA VAL A 236 7.54 -16.63 -13.58
C VAL A 236 6.78 -15.43 -13.00
N PRO A 237 6.97 -15.04 -11.72
CA PRO A 237 6.24 -13.92 -11.13
C PRO A 237 6.86 -12.59 -11.58
N SER A 238 6.01 -11.62 -11.87
CA SER A 238 6.41 -10.21 -12.01
C SER A 238 6.55 -9.63 -10.59
N VAL A 239 7.79 -9.36 -10.19
CA VAL A 239 8.18 -8.80 -8.88
C VAL A 239 8.00 -9.77 -7.70
N VAL A 240 9.12 -10.32 -7.24
CA VAL A 240 9.20 -11.01 -5.96
C VAL A 240 9.90 -10.05 -4.98
N LEU A 241 9.11 -9.29 -4.20
CA LEU A 241 9.60 -8.53 -3.07
C LEU A 241 9.80 -9.51 -1.91
N LEU A 242 11.03 -9.99 -1.74
CA LEU A 242 11.39 -10.77 -0.55
C LEU A 242 12.36 -9.96 0.29
N SER A 243 11.96 -9.73 1.53
CA SER A 243 12.74 -9.10 2.58
C SER A 243 13.66 -10.10 3.27
N TYR A 244 14.85 -9.62 3.64
CA TYR A 244 15.52 -9.81 4.94
C TYR A 244 16.96 -10.34 4.87
N ASN A 245 17.93 -9.41 4.86
CA ASN A 245 19.20 -9.49 5.59
C ASN A 245 19.88 -8.09 5.59
N PRO A 246 20.10 -7.44 6.74
CA PRO A 246 20.81 -6.15 6.80
C PRO A 246 22.29 -6.24 6.37
N ASP A 247 22.91 -7.42 6.44
CA ASP A 247 24.32 -7.66 6.09
C ASP A 247 24.54 -8.10 4.63
N ALA A 248 23.47 -8.47 3.90
CA ALA A 248 23.56 -8.97 2.52
C ALA A 248 24.14 -7.96 1.52
N TYR A 249 24.22 -6.67 1.86
CA TYR A 249 24.89 -5.69 1.00
C TYR A 249 26.37 -6.01 0.79
N ASN A 250 27.05 -6.55 1.80
CA ASN A 250 28.46 -6.93 1.69
C ASN A 250 28.61 -8.18 0.81
N ASP A 251 27.67 -9.12 0.92
CA ASP A 251 27.63 -10.33 0.09
C ASP A 251 27.31 -10.01 -1.37
N LEU A 252 26.45 -9.02 -1.63
CA LEU A 252 26.19 -8.51 -2.98
C LEU A 252 27.43 -7.90 -3.64
N GLN A 253 28.32 -7.28 -2.87
CA GLN A 253 29.60 -6.78 -3.40
C GLN A 253 30.58 -7.92 -3.73
N SER A 254 30.39 -9.10 -3.15
CA SER A 254 31.20 -10.29 -3.41
C SER A 254 30.79 -11.04 -4.69
N LEU A 255 29.62 -10.73 -5.28
CA LEU A 255 29.11 -11.33 -6.54
C LEU A 255 29.90 -10.95 -7.82
N GLY A 256 31.16 -10.53 -7.68
CA GLY A 256 32.09 -10.33 -8.79
C GLY A 256 31.76 -9.15 -9.72
N ARG A 257 31.63 -9.41 -11.03
CA ARG A 257 31.48 -8.38 -12.09
C ARG A 257 30.09 -7.74 -12.17
N THR A 258 29.17 -8.16 -11.31
CA THR A 258 27.77 -7.73 -11.33
C THR A 258 27.64 -6.26 -10.92
N SER A 259 26.98 -5.46 -11.77
CA SER A 259 26.82 -4.02 -11.55
C SER A 259 25.61 -3.77 -10.66
N VAL A 260 25.79 -3.78 -9.34
CA VAL A 260 24.71 -3.50 -8.39
C VAL A 260 24.63 -2.00 -8.10
N ILE A 261 23.45 -1.42 -8.24
CA ILE A 261 23.17 0.00 -8.02
C ILE A 261 22.05 0.14 -7.00
N THR A 262 22.35 0.85 -5.91
CA THR A 262 21.33 1.27 -4.96
C THR A 262 20.56 2.46 -5.50
N VAL A 263 19.28 2.24 -5.80
CA VAL A 263 18.28 3.25 -6.10
C VAL A 263 17.84 3.93 -4.80
N ARG A 264 17.54 5.23 -4.90
CA ARG A 264 16.96 6.06 -3.83
C ARG A 264 16.07 7.12 -4.49
N ASP A 265 15.69 8.15 -3.73
CA ASP A 265 14.82 9.27 -4.15
C ASP A 265 15.25 10.03 -5.42
N GLU A 266 16.44 9.79 -5.96
CA GLU A 266 16.89 10.36 -7.24
C GLU A 266 16.28 9.69 -8.49
N VAL A 267 15.57 8.57 -8.31
CA VAL A 267 14.91 7.84 -9.40
C VAL A 267 13.42 8.16 -9.36
N VAL A 268 12.89 8.54 -10.52
CA VAL A 268 11.47 8.75 -10.75
C VAL A 268 10.97 7.62 -11.63
N TRP A 269 9.89 6.99 -11.23
CA TRP A 269 9.28 5.89 -11.97
C TRP A 269 8.19 6.43 -12.90
N GLU A 270 8.32 6.14 -14.19
CA GLU A 270 7.26 6.40 -15.17
C GLU A 270 6.27 5.22 -15.17
N ASP A 271 6.79 4.00 -15.02
CA ASP A 271 6.04 2.74 -15.01
C ASP A 271 6.74 1.74 -14.08
N PHE A 272 6.50 1.78 -12.76
CA PHE A 272 7.26 0.97 -11.80
C PHE A 272 6.98 -0.56 -11.95
N PRO A 273 7.96 -1.47 -11.86
CA PRO A 273 9.39 -1.27 -11.94
C PRO A 273 9.88 -1.42 -13.39
N VAL A 274 9.02 -1.32 -14.39
CA VAL A 274 9.35 -1.55 -15.80
C VAL A 274 10.22 -0.44 -16.36
N VAL A 275 9.86 0.83 -16.14
CA VAL A 275 10.57 2.01 -16.66
C VAL A 275 10.66 3.10 -15.59
N GLY A 276 11.86 3.64 -15.42
CA GLY A 276 12.11 4.81 -14.59
C GLY A 276 13.32 5.58 -15.08
N TYR A 277 13.55 6.76 -14.55
CA TYR A 277 14.71 7.56 -14.88
C TYR A 277 15.42 8.09 -13.63
N ALA A 278 16.74 8.07 -13.66
CA ALA A 278 17.58 8.70 -12.66
C ALA A 278 17.93 10.12 -13.10
N VAL A 279 17.72 11.11 -12.23
CA VAL A 279 18.22 12.47 -12.44
C VAL A 279 19.54 12.61 -11.69
N LYS A 280 20.62 12.95 -12.40
CA LYS A 280 21.97 13.02 -11.82
C LYS A 280 22.69 14.31 -12.19
N PRO A 281 23.42 14.94 -11.25
CA PRO A 281 24.25 16.08 -11.56
C PRO A 281 25.54 15.66 -12.27
N ASP A 282 25.90 16.38 -13.32
CA ASP A 282 27.11 16.08 -14.11
C ASP A 282 28.39 16.48 -13.38
N ARG A 283 28.27 17.25 -12.29
CA ARG A 283 29.39 17.69 -11.45
C ARG A 283 29.06 17.61 -9.97
N PHE A 284 30.09 17.35 -9.16
CA PHE A 284 30.03 17.34 -7.70
C PHE A 284 30.95 18.39 -7.09
N LEU A 285 30.42 19.21 -6.19
CA LEU A 285 31.15 20.20 -5.41
C LEU A 285 31.65 19.61 -4.09
N SER A 286 32.96 19.45 -3.99
CA SER A 286 33.61 18.99 -2.77
C SER A 286 33.55 20.02 -1.63
N ARG A 287 33.79 19.56 -0.40
CA ARG A 287 33.88 20.43 0.80
C ARG A 287 34.94 21.54 0.67
N LYS A 288 35.99 21.32 -0.15
CA LYS A 288 37.06 22.30 -0.40
C LYS A 288 36.73 23.24 -1.58
N ASN A 289 35.46 23.32 -1.99
CA ASN A 289 34.99 24.14 -3.10
C ASN A 289 35.61 23.79 -4.47
N ASN A 290 36.10 22.56 -4.65
CA ASN A 290 36.57 22.04 -5.93
C ASN A 290 35.46 21.26 -6.65
N TRP A 291 35.28 21.54 -7.94
CA TRP A 291 34.37 20.82 -8.83
C TRP A 291 35.02 19.56 -9.41
N ASN A 292 34.25 18.49 -9.50
CA ASN A 292 34.67 17.24 -10.13
C ASN A 292 33.57 16.78 -11.10
N ASP A 293 33.94 16.41 -12.31
CA ASP A 293 32.98 15.87 -13.29
C ASP A 293 32.57 14.44 -12.93
N VAL A 294 31.31 14.09 -13.20
CA VAL A 294 30.72 12.79 -12.88
C VAL A 294 30.21 12.14 -14.16
N GLY A 295 30.87 11.08 -14.64
CA GLY A 295 30.53 10.45 -15.92
C GLY A 295 29.35 9.45 -15.89
N HIS A 296 28.77 9.19 -14.71
CA HIS A 296 27.69 8.20 -14.49
C HIS A 296 27.88 6.82 -15.16
N SER A 297 29.14 6.40 -15.34
CA SER A 297 29.50 5.21 -16.14
C SER A 297 28.85 3.91 -15.64
N LYS A 298 28.56 3.81 -14.34
CA LYS A 298 27.84 2.66 -13.77
C LYS A 298 26.43 2.54 -14.33
N LEU A 299 25.62 3.61 -14.30
CA LEU A 299 24.25 3.61 -14.80
C LEU A 299 24.14 3.38 -16.31
N ARG A 300 25.22 3.68 -17.05
CA ARG A 300 25.30 3.51 -18.51
C ARG A 300 25.77 2.11 -18.94
N ARG A 301 26.02 1.19 -18.01
CA ARG A 301 26.37 -0.19 -18.36
C ARG A 301 25.19 -0.92 -19.02
N PRO A 302 25.44 -1.93 -19.88
CA PRO A 302 24.38 -2.66 -20.58
C PRO A 302 23.36 -3.34 -19.66
N ALA A 303 23.79 -3.72 -18.46
CA ALA A 303 22.95 -4.34 -17.43
C ALA A 303 23.37 -3.83 -16.04
N ASN A 304 22.38 -3.45 -15.24
CA ASN A 304 22.53 -2.98 -13.86
C ASN A 304 21.49 -3.65 -12.98
N GLU A 305 21.93 -4.26 -11.90
CA GLU A 305 21.05 -4.83 -10.90
C GLU A 305 20.63 -3.70 -9.97
N LEU A 306 19.35 -3.32 -10.04
CA LEU A 306 18.82 -2.26 -9.20
C LEU A 306 18.30 -2.85 -7.89
N ILE A 307 18.78 -2.31 -6.79
CA ILE A 307 18.30 -2.62 -5.45
C ILE A 307 17.85 -1.33 -4.77
N GLU A 308 16.90 -1.43 -3.87
CA GLU A 308 16.43 -0.30 -3.06
C GLU A 308 16.40 -0.69 -1.59
N ARG A 309 16.60 0.28 -0.69
CA ARG A 309 16.48 0.04 0.75
C ARG A 309 15.23 0.74 1.26
N ILE A 310 14.27 -0.05 1.73
CA ILE A 310 12.96 0.40 2.23
C ILE A 310 12.85 -0.15 3.66
N ASP A 311 12.64 0.73 4.65
CA ASP A 311 12.63 0.40 6.09
C ASP A 311 13.73 -0.54 6.56
N GLY A 312 14.95 -0.22 6.14
CA GLY A 312 16.13 -0.98 6.53
C GLY A 312 16.34 -2.28 5.75
N VAL A 313 15.37 -2.71 4.95
CA VAL A 313 15.38 -3.95 4.16
C VAL A 313 15.79 -3.67 2.70
N TRP A 314 16.69 -4.50 2.18
CA TRP A 314 17.09 -4.47 0.77
C TRP A 314 16.08 -5.22 -0.10
N HIS A 315 15.59 -4.54 -1.14
CA HIS A 315 14.68 -5.05 -2.14
C HIS A 315 15.36 -5.10 -3.49
N TYR A 316 15.15 -6.20 -4.21
CA TYR A 316 15.67 -6.36 -5.56
C TYR A 316 14.61 -5.95 -6.60
N LEU A 317 14.92 -4.94 -7.40
CA LEU A 317 14.00 -4.40 -8.40
C LEU A 317 14.11 -5.12 -9.75
N GLY A 318 15.24 -5.78 -10.00
CA GLY A 318 15.53 -6.50 -11.24
C GLY A 318 16.78 -5.99 -11.97
N THR A 319 17.01 -6.55 -13.15
CA THR A 319 18.10 -6.18 -14.05
C THR A 319 17.61 -5.13 -15.04
N PHE A 320 18.26 -3.97 -15.07
CA PHE A 320 17.89 -2.82 -15.89
C PHE A 320 18.96 -2.49 -16.92
N LYS A 321 18.51 -2.05 -18.10
CA LYS A 321 19.36 -1.50 -19.16
C LYS A 321 19.04 -0.01 -19.38
N PRO A 322 20.04 0.84 -19.62
CA PRO A 322 19.79 2.21 -20.03
C PRO A 322 19.20 2.24 -21.44
N ILE A 323 18.13 3.01 -21.63
CA ILE A 323 17.48 3.19 -22.93
C ILE A 323 17.73 4.58 -23.52
N SER A 324 17.93 5.59 -22.67
CA SER A 324 18.32 6.94 -23.10
C SER A 324 19.16 7.66 -22.05
N SER A 325 20.00 8.60 -22.49
CA SER A 325 20.73 9.53 -21.64
C SER A 325 20.71 10.90 -22.31
N GLU A 326 20.08 11.87 -21.68
CA GLU A 326 19.86 13.20 -22.25
C GLU A 326 20.05 14.29 -21.19
N GLY A 327 20.30 15.53 -21.64
CA GLY A 327 20.35 16.68 -20.74
C GLY A 327 18.97 16.92 -20.12
N PHE A 328 18.93 17.12 -18.81
CA PHE A 328 17.70 17.33 -18.07
C PHE A 328 17.41 18.84 -17.93
N PRO A 329 16.28 19.34 -18.46
CA PRO A 329 16.01 20.77 -18.49
C PRO A 329 15.83 21.39 -17.09
N PRO A 330 16.41 22.57 -16.81
CA PRO A 330 16.27 23.25 -15.51
C PRO A 330 14.81 23.58 -15.14
N GLU A 331 13.97 23.84 -16.12
CA GLU A 331 12.56 24.17 -15.94
C GLU A 331 11.78 22.97 -15.41
N VAL A 332 12.16 21.77 -15.83
CA VAL A 332 11.56 20.50 -15.38
C VAL A 332 12.02 20.16 -13.97
N PHE A 333 13.26 20.53 -13.60
CA PHE A 333 13.77 20.31 -12.23
C PHE A 333 12.88 20.97 -11.17
N ARG A 334 12.34 22.16 -11.44
CA ARG A 334 11.45 22.88 -10.51
C ARG A 334 10.14 22.14 -10.22
N ASN A 335 9.69 21.32 -11.16
CA ASN A 335 8.44 20.57 -11.07
C ASN A 335 8.64 19.15 -10.51
N LEU A 336 9.87 18.74 -10.23
CA LEU A 336 10.13 17.45 -9.60
C LEU A 336 9.60 17.41 -8.16
N PRO A 337 9.20 16.23 -7.65
CA PRO A 337 8.86 16.08 -6.25
C PRO A 337 9.99 16.55 -5.33
N GLU A 338 9.64 17.18 -4.21
CA GLU A 338 10.61 17.81 -3.29
C GLU A 338 11.71 16.85 -2.83
N ARG A 339 11.35 15.60 -2.51
CA ARG A 339 12.31 14.54 -2.15
C ARG A 339 13.37 14.29 -3.23
N VAL A 340 12.98 14.31 -4.50
CA VAL A 340 13.87 14.09 -5.65
C VAL A 340 14.82 15.29 -5.77
N ARG A 341 14.29 16.51 -5.69
CA ARG A 341 15.10 17.74 -5.74
C ARG A 341 16.15 17.77 -4.63
N GLN A 342 15.74 17.51 -3.39
CA GLN A 342 16.65 17.43 -2.24
C GLN A 342 17.73 16.38 -2.45
N ARG A 343 17.38 15.21 -2.99
CA ARG A 343 18.35 14.15 -3.24
C ARG A 343 19.35 14.51 -4.34
N VAL A 344 18.90 15.11 -5.44
CA VAL A 344 19.78 15.61 -6.51
C VAL A 344 20.75 16.66 -5.96
N VAL A 345 20.30 17.57 -5.10
CA VAL A 345 21.15 18.57 -4.43
C VAL A 345 22.18 17.91 -3.52
N GLN A 346 21.82 16.85 -2.80
CA GLN A 346 22.77 16.07 -2.00
C GLN A 346 23.82 15.38 -2.87
N LEU A 347 23.42 14.88 -4.05
CA LEU A 347 24.34 14.28 -5.02
C LEU A 347 25.24 15.31 -5.69
N ALA A 348 24.85 16.59 -5.72
CA ALA A 348 25.59 17.68 -6.33
C ALA A 348 26.72 18.22 -5.45
N GLY A 349 26.75 17.94 -4.14
CA GLY A 349 27.85 18.44 -3.31
C GLY A 349 27.71 18.27 -1.79
N HIS A 350 28.70 18.80 -1.07
CA HIS A 350 28.75 18.75 0.38
C HIS A 350 27.63 19.59 1.05
N LYS A 351 27.17 19.18 2.24
CA LYS A 351 26.04 19.79 2.97
C LYS A 351 26.16 21.30 3.22
N THR A 352 27.39 21.83 3.31
CA THR A 352 27.68 23.27 3.53
C THR A 352 27.39 24.14 2.32
N HIS A 353 27.16 23.55 1.15
CA HIS A 353 26.91 24.26 -0.10
C HIS A 353 25.50 24.04 -0.64
N ARG A 354 24.59 23.43 0.15
CA ARG A 354 23.25 23.02 -0.33
C ARG A 354 22.44 24.17 -0.90
N ASP A 355 22.35 25.30 -0.21
CA ASP A 355 21.55 26.45 -0.69
C ASP A 355 22.08 27.02 -2.01
N LYS A 356 23.41 27.09 -2.13
CA LYS A 356 24.08 27.49 -3.36
C LYS A 356 23.82 26.49 -4.50
N LEU A 357 23.94 25.18 -4.21
CA LEU A 357 23.71 24.12 -5.19
C LEU A 357 22.26 24.06 -5.64
N TRP A 358 21.31 24.29 -4.72
CA TRP A 358 19.89 24.40 -5.01
C TRP A 358 19.63 25.49 -6.04
N SER A 359 20.12 26.70 -5.77
CA SER A 359 19.99 27.85 -6.68
C SER A 359 20.62 27.55 -8.04
N MET A 360 21.84 26.98 -8.07
CA MET A 360 22.52 26.64 -9.32
C MET A 360 21.76 25.61 -10.17
N LEU A 361 21.06 24.66 -9.54
CA LEU A 361 20.25 23.65 -10.24
C LEU A 361 18.95 24.26 -10.80
N GLU A 362 18.29 25.12 -10.02
CA GLU A 362 17.07 25.82 -10.47
C GLU A 362 17.33 26.82 -11.61
N ASP A 363 18.51 27.44 -11.61
CA ASP A 363 18.95 28.40 -12.63
C ASP A 363 19.60 27.72 -13.85
N GLY A 364 19.81 26.40 -13.81
CA GLY A 364 20.48 25.66 -14.89
C GLY A 364 21.98 25.87 -15.00
N ASN A 365 22.60 26.52 -14.02
CA ASN A 365 24.05 26.73 -13.95
C ASN A 365 24.82 25.44 -13.62
N LEU A 366 24.15 24.44 -13.04
CA LEU A 366 24.68 23.10 -12.82
C LEU A 366 23.91 22.10 -13.71
N PRO A 367 24.53 21.57 -14.78
CA PRO A 367 23.84 20.67 -15.69
C PRO A 367 23.50 19.34 -15.01
N LEU A 368 22.35 18.80 -15.43
CA LEU A 368 21.79 17.54 -14.99
C LEU A 368 21.64 16.61 -16.21
N THR A 369 21.80 15.31 -15.98
CA THR A 369 21.50 14.26 -16.95
C THR A 369 20.30 13.44 -16.48
N LYS A 370 19.34 13.19 -17.39
CA LYS A 370 18.29 12.16 -17.26
C LYS A 370 18.83 10.86 -17.85
N ILE A 371 18.88 9.80 -17.06
CA ILE A 371 19.21 8.45 -17.53
C ILE A 371 17.98 7.57 -17.37
N THR A 372 17.33 7.25 -18.48
CA THR A 372 16.14 6.39 -18.49
C THR A 372 16.58 4.93 -18.53
N LEU A 373 15.99 4.13 -17.65
CA LEU A 373 16.29 2.74 -17.40
C LEU A 373 15.02 1.92 -17.66
N GLN A 374 15.18 0.79 -18.34
CA GLN A 374 14.11 -0.18 -18.55
C GLN A 374 14.52 -1.52 -17.96
N ARG A 375 13.62 -2.15 -17.21
CA ARG A 375 13.80 -3.50 -16.70
C ARG A 375 13.80 -4.48 -17.86
N ALA A 376 14.84 -5.30 -17.90
CA ALA A 376 15.06 -6.30 -18.94
C ALA A 376 14.90 -7.72 -18.41
N ASP A 377 15.28 -7.98 -17.16
CA ASP A 377 15.33 -9.35 -16.62
C ASP A 377 15.33 -9.37 -15.07
N MET A 378 15.52 -10.56 -14.50
CA MET A 378 15.76 -10.83 -13.09
C MET A 378 16.96 -11.76 -12.91
N ASN A 379 18.10 -11.21 -12.47
CA ASN A 379 19.25 -12.00 -12.02
C ASN A 379 18.94 -12.85 -10.77
N LYS A 380 18.84 -14.17 -10.97
CA LYS A 380 18.54 -15.14 -9.91
C LYS A 380 19.58 -15.18 -8.80
N GLN A 381 20.88 -14.99 -9.09
CA GLN A 381 21.94 -15.05 -8.08
C GLN A 381 21.86 -13.87 -7.10
N VAL A 382 21.54 -12.69 -7.61
CA VAL A 382 21.34 -11.48 -6.77
C VAL A 382 20.11 -11.65 -5.90
N TRP A 383 19.03 -12.20 -6.47
CA TRP A 383 17.80 -12.52 -5.73
C TRP A 383 18.05 -13.58 -4.64
N GLU A 384 18.72 -14.69 -4.97
CA GLU A 384 19.07 -15.75 -4.02
C GLU A 384 19.98 -15.22 -2.91
N CYS A 385 20.97 -14.39 -3.23
CA CYS A 385 21.87 -13.79 -2.25
C CYS A 385 21.12 -12.90 -1.24
N LEU A 386 20.13 -12.13 -1.71
CA LEU A 386 19.27 -11.32 -0.86
C LEU A 386 18.29 -12.17 -0.03
N ALA A 387 17.85 -13.32 -0.56
CA ALA A 387 16.92 -14.23 0.12
C ALA A 387 17.61 -15.20 1.11
N SER A 388 18.84 -15.64 0.83
CA SER A 388 19.55 -16.67 1.59
C SER A 388 20.05 -16.22 2.97
N GLY A 389 20.05 -14.92 3.24
CA GLY A 389 20.36 -14.37 4.56
C GLY A 389 19.22 -14.51 5.58
N ALA A 390 18.04 -14.99 5.19
CA ALA A 390 16.86 -15.07 6.04
C ALA A 390 16.84 -16.27 7.01
N GLY A 391 17.81 -17.19 6.94
CA GLY A 391 17.75 -18.49 7.65
C GLY A 391 18.96 -18.87 8.53
N ALA A 392 19.92 -17.99 8.76
CA ALA A 392 21.14 -18.32 9.50
C ALA A 392 21.36 -17.39 10.71
N SER A 393 20.44 -17.42 11.67
CA SER A 393 20.73 -16.97 13.03
C SER A 393 19.91 -17.80 14.02
N ASP A 394 20.19 -19.10 14.06
CA ASP A 394 19.95 -19.89 15.26
C ASP A 394 21.05 -20.96 15.40
N ASP A 395 21.39 -21.25 16.65
CA ASP A 395 22.38 -22.22 17.13
C ASP A 395 23.86 -21.80 17.18
N GLY A 396 24.21 -21.22 18.33
CA GLY A 396 25.57 -21.19 18.85
C GLY A 396 25.67 -21.19 20.39
N ALA A 397 24.63 -21.59 21.12
CA ALA A 397 24.73 -21.84 22.56
C ALA A 397 25.20 -23.28 22.81
N GLN A 398 26.44 -23.58 22.44
CA GLN A 398 27.12 -24.77 22.95
C GLN A 398 27.52 -24.51 24.41
N GLY A 399 26.92 -25.31 25.29
CA GLY A 399 27.26 -25.34 26.69
C GLY A 399 28.73 -25.63 26.91
N ASN A 400 29.32 -24.92 27.87
CA ASN A 400 30.52 -25.40 28.53
C ASN A 400 30.18 -25.77 29.95
N GLY A 401 30.34 -27.06 30.20
CA GLY A 401 30.24 -27.69 31.50
C GLY A 401 31.28 -27.12 32.46
N SER A 402 30.87 -27.16 33.70
CA SER A 402 31.63 -27.03 34.93
C SER A 402 33.08 -27.51 34.80
N LYS A 403 34.03 -26.64 35.16
CA LYS A 403 35.31 -27.04 35.74
C LYS A 403 35.58 -26.21 36.99
N GLU A 404 35.87 -26.94 38.06
CA GLU A 404 36.30 -26.48 39.38
C GLU A 404 37.47 -25.50 39.31
N PRO A 405 37.60 -24.61 40.30
CA PRO A 405 38.81 -23.84 40.51
C PRO A 405 39.86 -24.71 41.21
N THR A 406 41.04 -24.83 40.59
CA THR A 406 42.28 -25.16 41.31
C THR A 406 43.11 -23.90 41.49
N GLU A 407 43.64 -23.80 42.71
CA GLU A 407 44.41 -22.76 43.37
C GLU A 407 45.73 -22.35 42.69
N ASP A 408 46.18 -21.16 43.11
CA ASP A 408 47.56 -20.69 43.36
C ASP A 408 48.63 -20.73 42.25
N ASP A 409 49.02 -19.54 41.77
CA ASP A 409 50.29 -18.85 42.15
C ASP A 409 50.36 -17.42 41.57
#